data_AF-A0A4Q9MUS1-F1
#
_entry.id   AF-A0A4Q9MUS1-F1
#
_cell.length_a   1.000
_cell.length_b   1.000
_cell.length_c   1.000
_cell.angle_alpha   90.00
_cell.angle_beta   90.00
_cell.angle_gamma   90.00
#
_symmetry.space_group_name_H-M   'P 1'
#
loop_
_entity.id
_entity.type
_entity.pdbx_description
1 polymer ?
#
loop_
_entity_poly.entity_id
_entity_poly.type
_entity_poly.pdbx_seq_one_letter_code
_entity_poly.pdbx_strand_id
1 'polypeptide(L)'
;MLLPCFDSFRKFATKPDTRIDHQFFQLSSQMCVCFWTLDHPEYALILCSNRDEYLHRPTAPAHWHSFGPINADNTGEGSVLSGRDLLAGGTWAGISRGGRVALLTNITEPIRKYASSRGDLASLFLLPPIPKPTLKDEIDAFLDAHRDGVYAGFNLLVLSPSPSTDLGANGGLSLEGAILTNHGGGGTITARMLSEDERHVGGMSNGIEGHGAEEWPKVQHGRQAMRDLLHGLPQDAMEAQIADQLFELLTWTSEKAPVDRSELRNTIHVKPLRVPLHTMPEGAGGATGTPPSHLYYGTRLSTVILIRRDGHVTFIERDVWTLDDSRGGEGAVPKRDSGGDRVFHFQIPRDPCAEHSSS
;
A
#
# COMPACT_ATOMS: atom_id res chain seq x y z
N MET A 1 61.38 -40.01 -3.63
CA MET A 1 61.12 -38.98 -4.66
C MET A 1 59.83 -39.36 -5.36
N LEU A 2 58.93 -38.38 -5.54
CA LEU A 2 57.73 -38.37 -6.40
C LEU A 2 56.44 -39.10 -5.91
N LEU A 3 55.39 -38.27 -5.79
CA LEU A 3 53.94 -38.54 -5.83
C LEU A 3 53.49 -39.04 -7.22
N PRO A 4 52.31 -39.71 -7.40
CA PRO A 4 50.96 -39.06 -7.53
C PRO A 4 49.80 -39.77 -6.75
N CYS A 5 48.79 -39.05 -6.21
CA CYS A 5 47.40 -38.74 -6.72
C CYS A 5 46.49 -39.97 -6.95
N PHE A 6 45.18 -40.10 -6.62
CA PHE A 6 44.02 -39.36 -6.04
C PHE A 6 43.18 -40.51 -5.36
N ASP A 7 42.30 -40.40 -4.36
CA ASP A 7 40.96 -39.79 -4.42
C ASP A 7 40.20 -40.11 -3.09
N SER A 8 39.60 -39.11 -2.44
CA SER A 8 38.37 -39.23 -1.61
C SER A 8 38.13 -37.96 -0.80
N PHE A 9 37.27 -37.11 -1.35
CA PHE A 9 36.58 -36.04 -0.63
C PHE A 9 35.56 -36.65 0.36
N ARG A 10 35.68 -36.34 1.66
CA ARG A 10 34.53 -36.34 2.58
C ARG A 10 34.72 -35.38 3.78
N LYS A 11 33.82 -34.39 3.80
CA LYS A 11 33.17 -33.75 4.96
C LYS A 11 34.04 -32.93 5.93
N PHE A 12 34.10 -31.62 5.68
CA PHE A 12 33.93 -30.63 6.74
C PHE A 12 32.67 -29.82 6.45
N ALA A 13 31.63 -30.08 7.24
CA ALA A 13 30.42 -29.30 7.26
C ALA A 13 30.70 -27.99 8.00
N THR A 14 30.67 -26.86 7.28
CA THR A 14 30.54 -25.54 7.89
C THR A 14 29.09 -25.39 8.36
N LYS A 15 28.92 -25.16 9.66
CA LYS A 15 27.62 -24.93 10.30
C LYS A 15 26.94 -23.70 9.66
N PRO A 16 25.64 -23.75 9.31
CA PRO A 16 24.90 -22.53 9.08
C PRO A 16 24.69 -21.83 10.43
N ASP A 17 25.09 -20.57 10.50
CA ASP A 17 24.82 -19.68 11.62
C ASP A 17 23.32 -19.38 11.67
N THR A 18 22.61 -20.18 12.47
CA THR A 18 21.19 -20.01 12.78
C THR A 18 21.03 -18.95 13.87
N ARG A 19 21.00 -17.67 13.49
CA ARG A 19 20.42 -16.59 14.30
C ARG A 19 19.70 -15.57 13.40
N ILE A 20 18.63 -16.03 12.76
CA ILE A 20 17.50 -15.18 12.43
C ILE A 20 16.40 -15.62 13.38
N ASP A 21 16.18 -14.84 14.43
CA ASP A 21 15.16 -15.18 15.42
C ASP A 21 13.79 -14.87 14.80
N HIS A 22 13.18 -15.94 14.30
CA HIS A 22 11.97 -16.02 13.49
C HIS A 22 10.66 -15.62 14.22
N GLN A 23 10.70 -14.93 15.36
CA GLN A 23 9.49 -14.51 16.10
C GLN A 23 8.80 -13.26 15.50
N PHE A 24 9.48 -12.47 14.67
CA PHE A 24 8.98 -11.19 14.16
C PHE A 24 8.06 -11.26 12.93
N PHE A 25 7.94 -12.42 12.28
CA PHE A 25 7.04 -12.61 11.11
C PHE A 25 5.55 -12.72 11.49
N GLN A 26 5.21 -12.60 12.78
CA GLN A 26 3.86 -12.82 13.33
C GLN A 26 2.98 -11.56 13.47
N LEU A 27 3.33 -10.45 12.79
CA LEU A 27 2.52 -9.22 12.70
C LEU A 27 1.72 -9.13 11.39
N SER A 28 1.26 -10.27 10.86
CA SER A 28 0.90 -10.45 9.44
C SER A 28 -0.51 -10.00 9.02
N SER A 29 -1.18 -9.17 9.82
CA SER A 29 -2.50 -8.64 9.47
C SER A 29 -2.52 -7.11 9.35
N GLN A 30 -1.81 -6.56 8.36
CA GLN A 30 -2.14 -5.19 7.94
C GLN A 30 -3.58 -5.21 7.44
N MET A 31 -4.40 -4.32 7.98
CA MET A 31 -5.74 -4.05 7.47
C MET A 31 -5.67 -2.68 6.81
N CYS A 32 -6.13 -2.56 5.58
CA CYS A 32 -6.05 -1.32 4.84
C CYS A 32 -7.38 -1.11 4.16
N VAL A 33 -7.72 0.14 3.91
CA VAL A 33 -8.90 0.48 3.12
C VAL A 33 -8.57 1.65 2.23
N CYS A 34 -9.10 1.64 1.02
CA CYS A 34 -9.02 2.77 0.10
C CYS A 34 -10.35 3.01 -0.60
N PHE A 35 -10.55 4.25 -1.02
CA PHE A 35 -11.67 4.71 -1.83
C PHE A 35 -11.13 5.61 -2.92
N TRP A 36 -11.73 5.53 -4.11
CA TRP A 36 -11.28 6.30 -5.26
C TRP A 36 -12.42 6.67 -6.20
N THR A 37 -12.17 7.68 -7.03
CA THR A 37 -12.92 7.97 -8.26
C THR A 37 -11.97 8.32 -9.39
N LEU A 38 -12.33 7.90 -10.60
CA LEU A 38 -11.71 8.30 -11.88
C LEU A 38 -12.65 9.20 -12.71
N ASP A 39 -13.85 9.46 -12.19
CA ASP A 39 -14.98 10.08 -12.88
C ASP A 39 -15.28 11.48 -12.30
N HIS A 40 -14.24 12.30 -12.20
CA HIS A 40 -14.38 13.71 -11.82
C HIS A 40 -14.02 14.61 -13.02
N PRO A 41 -14.72 15.75 -13.22
CA PRO A 41 -14.45 16.66 -14.34
C PRO A 41 -13.03 17.26 -14.30
N GLU A 42 -12.56 17.65 -13.11
CA GLU A 42 -11.23 18.26 -12.94
C GLU A 42 -10.11 17.29 -12.55
N TYR A 43 -10.45 16.15 -11.98
CA TYR A 43 -9.49 15.21 -11.40
C TYR A 43 -9.52 13.90 -12.19
N ALA A 44 -8.36 13.47 -12.67
CA ALA A 44 -8.15 12.15 -13.23
C ALA A 44 -8.15 11.06 -12.15
N LEU A 45 -7.77 11.43 -10.92
CA LEU A 45 -7.86 10.58 -9.75
C LEU A 45 -8.15 11.43 -8.52
N ILE A 46 -9.12 10.98 -7.72
CA ILE A 46 -9.23 11.34 -6.31
C ILE A 46 -9.17 10.02 -5.54
N LEU A 47 -8.18 9.86 -4.66
CA LEU A 47 -7.97 8.65 -3.88
C LEU A 47 -7.65 8.99 -2.44
N CYS A 48 -8.23 8.23 -1.51
CA CYS A 48 -7.86 8.27 -0.10
C CYS A 48 -7.71 6.86 0.47
N SER A 49 -6.83 6.68 1.45
CA SER A 49 -6.62 5.37 2.08
C SER A 49 -6.09 5.44 3.51
N ASN A 50 -6.42 4.42 4.30
CA ASN A 50 -5.84 4.15 5.61
C ASN A 50 -4.94 2.92 5.56
N ARG A 51 -3.85 2.99 6.33
CA ARG A 51 -2.98 1.85 6.60
C ARG A 51 -3.07 1.48 8.08
N ASP A 52 -3.76 0.40 8.38
CA ASP A 52 -3.84 -0.17 9.73
C ASP A 52 -2.79 -1.27 9.89
N GLU A 53 -1.99 -1.15 10.93
CA GLU A 53 -0.98 -2.14 11.27
C GLU A 53 -0.57 -2.03 12.74
N TYR A 54 0.20 -3.01 13.19
CA TYR A 54 1.04 -2.87 14.37
C TYR A 54 1.97 -1.65 14.27
N LEU A 55 1.82 -0.74 15.23
CA LEU A 55 2.60 0.50 15.30
C LEU A 55 4.09 0.28 15.58
N HIS A 56 4.47 -0.93 15.97
CA HIS A 56 5.84 -1.35 16.17
C HIS A 56 6.54 -1.77 14.88
N ARG A 57 5.79 -1.99 13.77
CA ARG A 57 6.44 -2.36 12.51
C ARG A 57 7.24 -1.17 11.97
N PRO A 58 8.53 -1.32 11.68
CA PRO A 58 9.34 -0.22 11.18
C PRO A 58 8.92 0.15 9.75
N THR A 59 8.66 1.43 9.51
CA THR A 59 8.34 1.99 8.19
C THR A 59 9.07 3.31 8.01
N ALA A 60 9.48 3.63 6.79
CA ALA A 60 9.88 4.98 6.41
C ALA A 60 8.65 5.76 5.92
N PRO A 61 8.55 7.06 6.24
CA PRO A 61 7.51 7.93 5.70
C PRO A 61 7.67 8.10 4.18
N ALA A 62 6.65 8.63 3.53
CA ALA A 62 6.68 8.92 2.10
C ALA A 62 7.87 9.79 1.70
N HIS A 63 8.62 9.33 0.70
CA HIS A 63 9.71 10.06 0.06
C HIS A 63 9.95 9.48 -1.35
N TRP A 64 10.69 10.22 -2.19
CA TRP A 64 11.13 9.72 -3.49
C TRP A 64 12.22 8.66 -3.34
N HIS A 65 12.01 7.48 -3.92
CA HIS A 65 12.99 6.39 -3.95
C HIS A 65 12.77 5.46 -5.15
N SER A 66 13.67 4.50 -5.34
CA SER A 66 13.57 3.45 -6.38
C SER A 66 13.76 2.05 -5.81
N PHE A 67 13.33 1.83 -4.56
CA PHE A 67 13.43 0.55 -3.84
C PHE A 67 14.85 -0.06 -3.75
N GLY A 68 15.89 0.77 -3.88
CA GLY A 68 17.28 0.39 -3.61
C GLY A 68 17.55 0.07 -2.12
N PRO A 69 18.80 -0.13 -1.70
CA PRO A 69 19.11 -0.48 -0.31
C PRO A 69 18.45 0.44 0.71
N ILE A 70 17.85 -0.15 1.75
CA ILE A 70 17.32 0.59 2.90
C ILE A 70 18.53 1.27 3.58
N ASN A 71 18.54 2.60 3.67
CA ASN A 71 19.63 3.48 4.15
C ASN A 71 20.63 4.01 3.10
N ALA A 72 20.37 3.86 1.80
CA ALA A 72 21.11 4.64 0.80
C ALA A 72 20.74 6.13 0.91
N ASP A 73 21.70 7.03 0.64
CA ASP A 73 21.46 8.47 0.63
C ASP A 73 20.29 8.81 -0.29
N ASN A 74 19.28 9.49 0.28
CA ASN A 74 18.11 9.92 -0.46
C ASN A 74 18.45 11.16 -1.28
N THR A 75 18.83 10.96 -2.54
CA THR A 75 19.16 12.06 -3.46
C THR A 75 17.93 12.82 -3.97
N GLY A 76 16.71 12.34 -3.68
CA GLY A 76 15.46 12.88 -4.24
C GLY A 76 15.20 12.50 -5.71
N GLU A 77 16.14 11.78 -6.35
CA GLU A 77 16.06 11.36 -7.75
C GLU A 77 15.24 10.08 -7.99
N GLY A 78 14.60 9.55 -6.93
CA GLY A 78 13.77 8.36 -7.02
C GLY A 78 12.61 8.50 -8.01
N SER A 79 12.20 7.38 -8.61
CA SER A 79 11.09 7.34 -9.56
C SER A 79 9.72 7.11 -8.90
N VAL A 80 9.70 6.70 -7.62
CA VAL A 80 8.48 6.35 -6.89
C VAL A 80 8.38 7.18 -5.60
N LEU A 81 7.23 7.80 -5.38
CA LEU A 81 6.85 8.44 -4.13
C LEU A 81 5.94 7.48 -3.36
N SER A 82 6.44 6.97 -2.24
CA SER A 82 5.68 6.10 -1.34
C SER A 82 6.31 6.01 0.04
N GLY A 83 5.53 5.62 1.04
CA GLY A 83 6.09 5.08 2.28
C GLY A 83 6.72 3.71 2.04
N ARG A 84 7.67 3.31 2.90
CA ARG A 84 8.42 2.06 2.70
C ARG A 84 8.38 1.16 3.91
N ASP A 85 8.10 -0.11 3.69
CA ASP A 85 8.21 -1.15 4.72
C ASP A 85 9.69 -1.45 4.97
N LEU A 86 10.19 -1.20 6.17
CA LEU A 86 11.62 -1.40 6.48
C LEU A 86 11.95 -2.84 6.87
N LEU A 87 10.94 -3.69 7.07
CA LEU A 87 11.12 -5.11 7.34
C LEU A 87 11.11 -5.92 6.04
N ALA A 88 10.13 -5.64 5.17
CA ALA A 88 9.94 -6.39 3.92
C ALA A 88 10.50 -5.68 2.68
N GLY A 89 10.79 -4.38 2.73
CA GLY A 89 11.44 -3.62 1.68
C GLY A 89 10.53 -2.98 0.63
N GLY A 90 9.28 -3.46 0.49
CA GLY A 90 8.29 -2.95 -0.47
C GLY A 90 7.44 -1.78 0.04
N THR A 91 6.31 -1.53 -0.63
CA THR A 91 5.33 -0.48 -0.25
C THR A 91 3.89 -1.03 -0.20
N TRP A 92 2.99 -0.27 0.41
CA TRP A 92 1.55 -0.53 0.45
C TRP A 92 0.76 0.39 -0.48
N ALA A 93 1.25 1.60 -0.76
CA ALA A 93 0.61 2.56 -1.64
C ALA A 93 1.66 3.55 -2.17
N GLY A 94 1.57 3.91 -3.44
CA GLY A 94 2.54 4.82 -4.04
C GLY A 94 2.14 5.31 -5.42
N ILE A 95 2.90 6.30 -5.89
CA ILE A 95 2.78 6.87 -7.22
C ILE A 95 4.15 7.01 -7.87
N SER A 96 4.27 6.67 -9.15
CA SER A 96 5.49 6.90 -9.92
C SER A 96 5.49 8.28 -10.60
N ARG A 97 6.66 8.77 -10.99
CA ARG A 97 6.79 10.00 -11.80
C ARG A 97 6.03 9.91 -13.13
N GLY A 98 5.91 8.70 -13.67
CA GLY A 98 5.14 8.42 -14.88
C GLY A 98 3.63 8.32 -14.66
N GLY A 99 3.13 8.56 -13.43
CA GLY A 99 1.70 8.58 -13.12
C GLY A 99 1.08 7.24 -12.80
N ARG A 100 1.87 6.16 -12.69
CA ARG A 100 1.37 4.86 -12.21
C ARG A 100 1.02 4.99 -10.73
N VAL A 101 -0.13 4.46 -10.33
CA VAL A 101 -0.53 4.36 -8.92
C VAL A 101 -0.74 2.89 -8.57
N ALA A 102 -0.25 2.47 -7.41
CA ALA A 102 -0.52 1.14 -6.88
C ALA A 102 -0.98 1.24 -5.43
N LEU A 103 -1.94 0.42 -5.04
CA LEU A 103 -2.39 0.28 -3.66
C LEU A 103 -2.73 -1.17 -3.33
N LEU A 104 -2.13 -1.67 -2.27
CA LEU A 104 -2.21 -3.05 -1.81
C LEU A 104 -3.06 -3.16 -0.54
N THR A 105 -3.99 -4.11 -0.52
CA THR A 105 -4.64 -4.59 0.71
C THR A 105 -4.38 -6.08 0.89
N ASN A 106 -4.15 -6.49 2.14
CA ASN A 106 -3.94 -7.90 2.45
C ASN A 106 -5.28 -8.61 2.62
N ILE A 107 -5.47 -9.79 2.03
CA ILE A 107 -6.68 -10.58 2.28
C ILE A 107 -6.69 -11.09 3.73
N THR A 108 -7.87 -11.06 4.34
CA THR A 108 -8.09 -11.60 5.69
C THR A 108 -8.22 -13.12 5.64
N GLU A 109 -7.12 -13.79 5.96
CA GLU A 109 -7.01 -15.25 5.93
C GLU A 109 -6.18 -15.78 7.11
N PRO A 110 -6.22 -17.10 7.39
CA PRO A 110 -5.34 -17.74 8.37
C PRO A 110 -3.87 -17.49 8.05
N ILE A 111 -3.07 -17.22 9.08
CA ILE A 111 -1.65 -16.88 8.92
C ILE A 111 -0.89 -18.09 8.37
N ARG A 112 -0.24 -17.89 7.22
CA ARG A 112 0.68 -18.84 6.58
C ARG A 112 1.99 -18.12 6.24
N LYS A 113 3.08 -18.88 6.19
CA LYS A 113 4.42 -18.36 5.86
C LYS A 113 4.63 -18.42 4.36
N TYR A 114 5.04 -17.30 3.79
CA TYR A 114 5.46 -17.17 2.40
C TYR A 114 6.82 -16.47 2.37
N ALA A 115 7.69 -16.86 1.44
CA ALA A 115 8.99 -16.22 1.26
C ALA A 115 8.85 -14.82 0.63
N SER A 116 7.83 -14.62 -0.20
CA SER A 116 7.58 -13.39 -0.95
C SER A 116 6.81 -12.36 -0.11
N SER A 117 7.14 -11.09 -0.28
CA SER A 117 6.38 -9.98 0.30
C SER A 117 5.34 -9.48 -0.70
N ARG A 118 4.10 -9.30 -0.24
CA ARG A 118 3.03 -8.70 -1.07
C ARG A 118 3.34 -7.25 -1.46
N GLY A 119 4.10 -6.53 -0.62
CA GLY A 119 4.52 -5.16 -0.90
C GLY A 119 5.46 -5.05 -2.11
N ASP A 120 6.07 -6.16 -2.52
CA ASP A 120 6.91 -6.20 -3.71
C ASP A 120 6.05 -6.02 -4.97
N LEU A 121 4.83 -6.55 -5.00
CA LEU A 121 3.92 -6.44 -6.15
C LEU A 121 3.59 -4.98 -6.48
N ALA A 122 3.30 -4.17 -5.46
CA ALA A 122 3.08 -2.73 -5.64
C ALA A 122 4.35 -2.03 -6.13
N SER A 123 5.50 -2.38 -5.55
CA SER A 123 6.81 -1.83 -5.92
C SER A 123 7.16 -2.14 -7.39
N LEU A 124 6.96 -3.39 -7.81
CA LEU A 124 7.24 -3.91 -9.15
C LEU A 124 6.36 -3.26 -10.21
N PHE A 125 5.11 -2.93 -9.88
CA PHE A 125 4.25 -2.17 -10.80
C PHE A 125 4.68 -0.70 -10.94
N LEU A 126 5.16 -0.08 -9.85
CA LEU A 126 5.52 1.35 -9.83
C LEU A 126 6.89 1.65 -10.46
N LEU A 127 7.81 0.69 -10.45
CA LEU A 127 9.22 0.87 -10.84
C LEU A 127 9.46 1.17 -12.34
N PRO A 128 8.76 0.53 -13.29
CA PRO A 128 8.99 0.82 -14.70
C PRO A 128 8.82 2.32 -14.98
N PRO A 129 9.73 2.94 -15.75
CA PRO A 129 9.75 4.39 -15.91
C PRO A 129 8.64 4.91 -16.83
N ILE A 130 8.24 4.11 -17.82
CA ILE A 130 7.34 4.55 -18.90
C ILE A 130 6.08 3.66 -18.89
N PRO A 131 4.87 4.24 -18.78
CA PRO A 131 3.60 3.56 -19.03
C PRO A 131 3.57 2.86 -20.39
N LYS A 132 2.90 1.71 -20.49
CA LYS A 132 2.63 1.13 -21.82
C LYS A 132 1.42 1.83 -22.44
N PRO A 133 1.16 1.66 -23.76
CA PRO A 133 0.05 2.33 -24.42
C PRO A 133 -1.33 2.04 -23.81
N THR A 134 -1.51 0.85 -23.22
CA THR A 134 -2.72 0.49 -22.48
C THR A 134 -2.37 -0.14 -21.14
N LEU A 135 -3.23 0.03 -20.14
CA LEU A 135 -3.04 -0.66 -18.85
C LEU A 135 -3.11 -2.18 -19.02
N LYS A 136 -3.88 -2.69 -19.99
CA LYS A 136 -3.95 -4.12 -20.29
C LYS A 136 -2.57 -4.69 -20.66
N ASP A 137 -1.81 -4.00 -21.50
CA ASP A 137 -0.46 -4.44 -21.91
C ASP A 137 0.54 -4.44 -20.74
N GLU A 138 0.32 -3.56 -19.76
CA GLU A 138 1.10 -3.53 -18.51
C GLU A 138 0.77 -4.73 -17.64
N ILE A 139 -0.51 -5.00 -17.46
CA ILE A 139 -1.00 -6.14 -16.67
C ILE A 139 -0.52 -7.46 -17.28
N ASP A 140 -0.68 -7.64 -18.58
CA ASP A 140 -0.27 -8.88 -19.25
C ASP A 140 1.23 -9.15 -19.05
N ALA A 141 2.07 -8.12 -19.19
CA ALA A 141 3.50 -8.24 -18.94
C ALA A 141 3.84 -8.43 -17.45
N PHE A 142 3.09 -7.79 -16.55
CA PHE A 142 3.24 -7.99 -15.11
C PHE A 142 2.91 -9.44 -14.72
N LEU A 143 1.82 -9.99 -15.24
CA LEU A 143 1.40 -11.37 -14.98
C LEU A 143 2.40 -12.37 -15.55
N ASP A 144 2.90 -12.16 -16.77
CA ASP A 144 3.90 -13.04 -17.38
C ASP A 144 5.21 -13.08 -16.57
N ALA A 145 5.69 -11.91 -16.14
CA ALA A 145 6.92 -11.78 -15.36
C ALA A 145 6.82 -12.36 -13.94
N HIS A 146 5.62 -12.43 -13.36
CA HIS A 146 5.42 -12.83 -11.96
C HIS A 146 4.54 -14.08 -11.79
N ARG A 147 4.31 -14.83 -12.87
CA ARG A 147 3.42 -16.01 -12.90
C ARG A 147 3.77 -17.11 -11.90
N ASP A 148 5.07 -17.25 -11.58
CA ASP A 148 5.58 -18.28 -10.67
C ASP A 148 5.69 -17.78 -9.22
N GLY A 149 5.33 -16.52 -8.97
CA GLY A 149 5.39 -15.91 -7.64
C GLY A 149 4.30 -16.45 -6.72
N VAL A 150 4.70 -16.96 -5.56
CA VAL A 150 3.77 -17.44 -4.53
C VAL A 150 3.70 -16.42 -3.40
N TYR A 151 2.51 -15.87 -3.18
CA TYR A 151 2.27 -14.81 -2.19
C TYR A 151 1.17 -15.19 -1.20
N ALA A 152 1.19 -14.59 -0.02
CA ALA A 152 0.01 -14.52 0.83
C ALA A 152 -1.14 -13.80 0.11
N GLY A 153 -2.38 -13.95 0.58
CA GLY A 153 -3.55 -13.36 -0.04
C GLY A 153 -3.48 -11.83 -0.14
N PHE A 154 -3.80 -11.27 -1.31
CA PHE A 154 -3.79 -9.83 -1.55
C PHE A 154 -4.87 -9.37 -2.55
N ASN A 155 -5.20 -8.09 -2.47
CA ASN A 155 -5.81 -7.33 -3.56
C ASN A 155 -4.89 -6.13 -3.88
N LEU A 156 -4.69 -5.85 -5.16
CA LEU A 156 -3.81 -4.80 -5.65
C LEU A 156 -4.57 -3.97 -6.69
N LEU A 157 -4.90 -2.73 -6.33
CA LEU A 157 -5.39 -1.73 -7.26
C LEU A 157 -4.19 -1.16 -8.01
N VAL A 158 -4.24 -1.17 -9.34
CA VAL A 158 -3.27 -0.52 -10.20
C VAL A 158 -3.97 0.47 -11.12
N LEU A 159 -3.39 1.66 -11.26
CA LEU A 159 -3.85 2.68 -12.19
C LEU A 159 -2.66 3.13 -13.06
N SER A 160 -2.89 3.37 -14.33
CA SER A 160 -1.87 3.90 -15.26
C SER A 160 -2.47 4.97 -16.17
N PRO A 161 -1.71 6.01 -16.55
CA PRO A 161 -2.13 6.96 -17.55
C PRO A 161 -2.54 6.28 -18.85
N SER A 162 -3.66 6.73 -19.40
CA SER A 162 -4.13 6.29 -20.71
C SER A 162 -4.28 7.48 -21.66
N PRO A 163 -4.01 7.28 -22.97
CA PRO A 163 -4.29 8.28 -23.97
C PRO A 163 -5.78 8.63 -23.93
N SER A 164 -6.12 9.91 -23.76
CA SER A 164 -7.52 10.32 -23.77
C SER A 164 -8.11 10.16 -25.17
N THR A 165 -9.03 9.21 -25.35
CA THR A 165 -9.76 9.02 -26.62
C THR A 165 -10.96 9.97 -26.75
N ASP A 166 -11.45 10.51 -25.63
CA ASP A 166 -12.80 11.10 -25.55
C ASP A 166 -12.83 12.62 -25.34
N LEU A 167 -11.68 13.27 -25.09
CA LEU A 167 -11.64 14.69 -24.68
C LEU A 167 -11.22 15.68 -25.78
N GLY A 168 -11.22 15.27 -27.05
CA GLY A 168 -10.92 16.15 -28.19
C GLY A 168 -9.55 16.86 -28.09
N ALA A 169 -9.36 17.95 -28.85
CA ALA A 169 -8.09 18.69 -28.93
C ALA A 169 -7.66 19.39 -27.62
N ASN A 170 -8.46 19.32 -26.55
CA ASN A 170 -8.17 19.84 -25.21
C ASN A 170 -7.97 18.70 -24.17
N GLY A 171 -7.67 17.48 -24.64
CA GLY A 171 -7.68 16.28 -23.81
C GLY A 171 -6.79 16.35 -22.57
N GLY A 172 -7.42 16.19 -21.40
CA GLY A 172 -6.73 16.05 -20.12
C GLY A 172 -6.28 14.62 -19.85
N LEU A 173 -5.36 14.47 -18.91
CA LEU A 173 -4.89 13.19 -18.38
C LEU A 173 -6.08 12.31 -17.98
N SER A 174 -6.07 11.06 -18.42
CA SER A 174 -6.99 10.02 -17.98
C SER A 174 -6.20 8.86 -17.40
N LEU A 175 -6.84 8.10 -16.52
CA LEU A 175 -6.28 6.87 -15.98
C LEU A 175 -7.19 5.70 -16.32
N GLU A 176 -6.59 4.59 -16.72
CA GLU A 176 -7.21 3.28 -16.64
C GLU A 176 -6.92 2.66 -15.27
N GLY A 177 -7.79 1.77 -14.82
CA GLY A 177 -7.61 1.05 -13.57
C GLY A 177 -7.95 -0.43 -13.66
N ALA A 178 -7.27 -1.23 -12.84
CA ALA A 178 -7.52 -2.66 -12.70
C ALA A 178 -7.27 -3.14 -11.27
N ILE A 179 -7.86 -4.28 -10.92
CA ILE A 179 -7.60 -4.98 -9.67
C ILE A 179 -6.95 -6.32 -9.99
N LEU A 180 -5.82 -6.58 -9.34
CA LEU A 180 -5.11 -7.86 -9.34
C LEU A 180 -5.31 -8.54 -7.99
N THR A 181 -5.50 -9.86 -7.99
CA THR A 181 -5.63 -10.64 -6.76
C THR A 181 -5.18 -12.08 -6.99
N ASN A 182 -4.78 -12.77 -5.94
CA ASN A 182 -4.61 -14.22 -5.94
C ASN A 182 -5.79 -14.95 -5.28
N HIS A 183 -6.85 -14.24 -4.90
CA HIS A 183 -8.04 -14.74 -4.19
C HIS A 183 -7.75 -15.48 -2.87
N GLY A 184 -6.52 -15.43 -2.39
CA GLY A 184 -6.07 -16.14 -1.20
C GLY A 184 -4.62 -16.61 -1.33
N GLY A 185 -3.99 -16.88 -0.18
CA GLY A 185 -2.59 -17.23 -0.09
C GLY A 185 -2.24 -18.49 -0.90
N GLY A 186 -1.29 -18.33 -1.81
CA GLY A 186 -0.82 -19.37 -2.73
C GLY A 186 -1.67 -19.57 -3.99
N GLY A 187 -2.71 -18.75 -4.20
CA GLY A 187 -3.46 -18.76 -5.44
C GLY A 187 -2.71 -18.14 -6.63
N THR A 188 -3.19 -18.41 -7.83
CA THR A 188 -2.68 -17.79 -9.07
C THR A 188 -3.12 -16.34 -9.14
N ILE A 189 -2.24 -15.44 -9.55
CA ILE A 189 -2.58 -14.04 -9.75
C ILE A 189 -3.47 -13.89 -10.99
N THR A 190 -4.63 -13.29 -10.80
CA THR A 190 -5.56 -12.89 -11.86
C THR A 190 -5.71 -11.37 -11.85
N ALA A 191 -6.24 -10.82 -12.94
CA ALA A 191 -6.48 -9.40 -13.09
C ALA A 191 -7.81 -9.13 -13.79
N ARG A 192 -8.47 -8.04 -13.42
CA ARG A 192 -9.63 -7.50 -14.14
C ARG A 192 -9.57 -5.98 -14.20
N MET A 193 -10.08 -5.41 -15.29
CA MET A 193 -10.28 -3.96 -15.37
C MET A 193 -11.37 -3.52 -14.38
N LEU A 194 -11.31 -2.27 -13.95
CA LEU A 194 -12.39 -1.67 -13.15
C LEU A 194 -13.68 -1.60 -13.97
N SER A 195 -14.79 -1.95 -13.34
CA SER A 195 -16.13 -1.71 -13.88
C SER A 195 -16.46 -0.21 -13.89
N GLU A 196 -17.46 0.20 -14.68
CA GLU A 196 -17.92 1.61 -14.70
C GLU A 196 -18.30 2.10 -13.30
N ASP A 197 -18.97 1.25 -12.52
CA ASP A 197 -19.37 1.54 -11.13
C ASP A 197 -18.18 1.83 -10.21
N GLU A 198 -17.07 1.09 -10.40
CA GLU A 198 -15.83 1.28 -9.65
C GLU A 198 -14.97 2.44 -10.16
N ARG A 199 -15.11 2.80 -11.44
CA ARG A 199 -14.53 4.03 -11.98
C ARG A 199 -15.25 5.25 -11.40
N HIS A 200 -16.58 5.17 -11.26
CA HIS A 200 -17.38 6.22 -10.66
C HIS A 200 -17.06 6.38 -9.16
N VAL A 201 -17.28 5.33 -8.36
CA VAL A 201 -16.82 5.27 -6.96
C VAL A 201 -16.47 3.84 -6.57
N GLY A 202 -15.17 3.58 -6.49
CA GLY A 202 -14.60 2.32 -6.04
C GLY A 202 -14.20 2.33 -4.57
N GLY A 203 -14.07 1.13 -4.00
CA GLY A 203 -13.57 0.94 -2.65
C GLY A 203 -13.05 -0.47 -2.46
N MET A 204 -11.90 -0.61 -1.81
CA MET A 204 -11.22 -1.89 -1.61
C MET A 204 -10.68 -1.98 -0.18
N SER A 205 -10.78 -3.16 0.40
CA SER A 205 -10.20 -3.46 1.70
C SER A 205 -9.70 -4.91 1.75
N ASN A 206 -9.65 -5.51 2.94
CA ASN A 206 -9.05 -6.80 3.22
C ASN A 206 -9.98 -8.00 3.00
N GLY A 207 -11.14 -7.79 2.37
CA GLY A 207 -11.99 -8.87 1.88
C GLY A 207 -11.35 -9.57 0.68
N ILE A 208 -11.95 -10.68 0.23
CA ILE A 208 -11.50 -11.39 -0.96
C ILE A 208 -12.20 -10.77 -2.18
N GLU A 209 -11.43 -10.20 -3.10
CA GLU A 209 -11.96 -9.64 -4.33
C GLU A 209 -12.82 -10.66 -5.11
N GLY A 210 -14.00 -10.23 -5.56
CA GLY A 210 -15.01 -11.07 -6.21
C GLY A 210 -15.75 -12.06 -5.30
N HIS A 211 -15.52 -12.01 -3.98
CA HIS A 211 -16.10 -12.94 -3.00
C HIS A 211 -16.60 -12.20 -1.74
N GLY A 212 -17.49 -11.22 -1.92
CA GLY A 212 -18.16 -10.51 -0.82
C GLY A 212 -17.29 -9.47 -0.10
N ALA A 213 -16.16 -9.05 -0.68
CA ALA A 213 -15.34 -7.96 -0.14
C ALA A 213 -16.10 -6.62 -0.13
N GLU A 214 -16.90 -6.39 -1.15
CA GLU A 214 -17.78 -5.23 -1.34
C GLU A 214 -18.91 -5.16 -0.30
N GLU A 215 -19.24 -6.28 0.33
CA GLU A 215 -20.27 -6.36 1.39
C GLU A 215 -19.71 -5.97 2.77
N TRP A 216 -18.42 -5.65 2.87
CA TRP A 216 -17.85 -5.22 4.14
C TRP A 216 -18.44 -3.86 4.56
N PRO A 217 -18.98 -3.71 5.78
CA PRO A 217 -19.66 -2.49 6.18
C PRO A 217 -18.81 -1.23 6.02
N LYS A 218 -17.51 -1.29 6.32
CA LYS A 218 -16.60 -0.16 6.11
C LYS A 218 -16.41 0.21 4.65
N VAL A 219 -16.46 -0.76 3.74
CA VAL A 219 -16.33 -0.53 2.29
C VAL A 219 -17.62 0.11 1.77
N GLN A 220 -18.79 -0.40 2.17
CA GLN A 220 -20.07 0.21 1.83
C GLN A 220 -20.19 1.64 2.36
N HIS A 221 -19.84 1.85 3.63
CA HIS A 221 -19.88 3.17 4.25
C HIS A 221 -18.96 4.15 3.54
N GLY A 222 -17.69 3.80 3.33
CA GLY A 222 -16.75 4.74 2.70
C GLY A 222 -17.05 4.99 1.22
N ARG A 223 -17.58 4.01 0.47
CA ARG A 223 -18.09 4.26 -0.89
C ARG A 223 -19.27 5.23 -0.87
N GLN A 224 -20.19 5.09 0.09
CA GLN A 224 -21.30 6.04 0.23
C GLN A 224 -20.81 7.44 0.60
N ALA A 225 -19.93 7.55 1.61
CA ALA A 225 -19.35 8.83 2.02
C ALA A 225 -18.58 9.51 0.88
N MET A 226 -17.88 8.74 0.03
CA MET A 226 -17.20 9.27 -1.15
C MET A 226 -18.20 9.81 -2.18
N ARG A 227 -19.32 9.12 -2.43
CA ARG A 227 -20.39 9.64 -3.30
C ARG A 227 -20.97 10.94 -2.76
N ASP A 228 -21.30 10.96 -1.47
CA ASP A 228 -21.89 12.13 -0.81
C ASP A 228 -20.93 13.33 -0.86
N LEU A 229 -19.63 13.10 -0.63
CA LEU A 229 -18.57 14.10 -0.80
C LEU A 229 -18.58 14.63 -2.23
N LEU A 230 -18.47 13.77 -3.25
CA LEU A 230 -18.39 14.18 -4.65
C LEU A 230 -19.64 14.95 -5.13
N HIS A 231 -20.83 14.57 -4.66
CA HIS A 231 -22.07 15.30 -4.93
C HIS A 231 -22.14 16.66 -4.21
N GLY A 232 -21.52 16.76 -3.04
CA GLY A 232 -21.51 17.96 -2.21
C GLY A 232 -20.40 18.97 -2.55
N LEU A 233 -19.41 18.60 -3.37
CA LEU A 233 -18.31 19.50 -3.73
C LEU A 233 -18.81 20.70 -4.56
N PRO A 234 -18.51 21.94 -4.13
CA PRO A 234 -18.68 23.11 -4.99
C PRO A 234 -17.86 22.99 -6.28
N GLN A 235 -18.31 23.63 -7.36
CA GLN A 235 -17.55 23.68 -8.61
C GLN A 235 -16.19 24.37 -8.45
N ASP A 236 -16.06 25.26 -7.47
CA ASP A 236 -14.84 26.01 -7.14
C ASP A 236 -14.17 25.49 -5.85
N ALA A 237 -14.47 24.25 -5.45
CA ALA A 237 -13.88 23.63 -4.27
C ALA A 237 -12.35 23.71 -4.33
N MET A 238 -11.76 24.31 -3.30
CA MET A 238 -10.30 24.36 -3.20
C MET A 238 -9.79 22.94 -2.94
N GLU A 239 -8.64 22.62 -3.52
CA GLU A 239 -8.01 21.30 -3.36
C GLU A 239 -7.80 20.91 -1.88
N ALA A 240 -7.45 21.87 -1.03
CA ALA A 240 -7.32 21.66 0.41
C ALA A 240 -8.64 21.22 1.07
N GLN A 241 -9.78 21.76 0.63
CA GLN A 241 -11.10 21.37 1.13
C GLN A 241 -11.48 19.94 0.71
N ILE A 242 -11.09 19.55 -0.52
CA ILE A 242 -11.24 18.17 -1.00
C ILE A 242 -10.41 17.23 -0.13
N ALA A 243 -9.13 17.57 0.09
CA ALA A 243 -8.23 16.78 0.92
C ALA A 243 -8.74 16.64 2.37
N ASP A 244 -9.21 17.72 2.99
CA ASP A 244 -9.75 17.70 4.35
C ASP A 244 -10.98 16.80 4.48
N GLN A 245 -11.91 16.86 3.52
CA GLN A 245 -13.09 15.99 3.51
C GLN A 245 -12.73 14.52 3.28
N LEU A 246 -11.71 14.23 2.46
CA LEU A 246 -11.20 12.87 2.29
C LEU A 246 -10.55 12.33 3.56
N PHE A 247 -9.80 13.16 4.28
CA PHE A 247 -9.27 12.77 5.58
C PHE A 247 -10.38 12.56 6.61
N GLU A 248 -11.43 13.38 6.61
CA GLU A 248 -12.58 13.21 7.49
C GLU A 248 -13.31 11.89 7.21
N LEU A 249 -13.52 11.54 5.93
CA LEU A 249 -14.07 10.23 5.52
C LEU A 249 -13.27 9.08 6.13
N LEU A 250 -11.94 9.19 6.14
CA LEU A 250 -11.03 8.19 6.70
C LEU A 250 -11.05 8.11 8.24
N THR A 251 -11.81 8.96 8.95
CA THR A 251 -11.95 8.91 10.41
C THR A 251 -13.14 8.08 10.89
N TRP A 252 -14.00 7.60 9.98
CA TRP A 252 -15.21 6.90 10.38
C TRP A 252 -14.92 5.67 11.23
N THR A 253 -15.65 5.55 12.36
CA THR A 253 -15.55 4.44 13.28
C THR A 253 -16.90 3.76 13.49
N SER A 254 -16.90 2.44 13.68
CA SER A 254 -18.08 1.73 14.17
C SER A 254 -18.45 2.16 15.59
N GLU A 255 -19.73 2.05 15.95
CA GLU A 255 -20.23 2.35 17.30
C GLU A 255 -19.50 1.58 18.40
N LYS A 256 -19.18 0.32 18.12
CA LYS A 256 -18.39 -0.55 19.00
C LYS A 256 -16.97 -0.64 18.49
N ALA A 257 -16.00 -0.46 19.39
CA ALA A 257 -14.60 -0.68 19.07
C ALA A 257 -14.37 -2.17 18.75
N PRO A 258 -13.61 -2.50 17.69
CA PRO A 258 -13.33 -3.88 17.35
C PRO A 258 -12.54 -4.56 18.47
N VAL A 259 -13.03 -5.71 18.94
CA VAL A 259 -12.36 -6.50 19.99
C VAL A 259 -11.57 -7.67 19.42
N ASP A 260 -11.86 -8.06 18.18
CA ASP A 260 -11.11 -9.06 17.43
C ASP A 260 -10.82 -8.64 15.98
N ARG A 261 -9.96 -9.40 15.31
CA ARG A 261 -9.54 -9.11 13.94
C ARG A 261 -10.69 -9.18 12.92
N SER A 262 -11.67 -10.04 13.14
CA SER A 262 -12.81 -10.20 12.21
C SER A 262 -13.71 -8.97 12.21
N GLU A 263 -13.78 -8.25 13.33
CA GLU A 263 -14.55 -7.01 13.47
C GLU A 263 -13.90 -5.80 12.79
N LEU A 264 -12.63 -5.87 12.38
CA LEU A 264 -11.95 -4.81 11.63
C LEU A 264 -12.56 -4.54 10.24
N ARG A 265 -13.49 -5.39 9.79
CA ARG A 265 -14.33 -5.12 8.60
C ARG A 265 -15.40 -4.04 8.83
N ASN A 266 -15.64 -3.67 10.09
CA ASN A 266 -16.73 -2.77 10.48
C ASN A 266 -16.28 -1.33 10.71
N THR A 267 -15.00 -1.00 10.63
CA THR A 267 -14.48 0.35 10.94
C THR A 267 -13.42 0.77 9.92
N ILE A 268 -13.41 2.05 9.50
CA ILE A 268 -12.38 2.61 8.60
C ILE A 268 -11.16 3.07 9.42
N HIS A 269 -11.41 3.76 10.54
CA HIS A 269 -10.39 4.19 11.47
C HIS A 269 -10.29 3.21 12.64
N VAL A 270 -9.09 2.78 12.96
CA VAL A 270 -8.80 1.87 14.06
C VAL A 270 -8.03 2.65 15.13
N LYS A 271 -8.70 2.94 16.25
CA LYS A 271 -8.05 3.48 17.45
C LYS A 271 -7.03 2.47 17.98
N PRO A 272 -5.95 2.89 18.68
CA PRO A 272 -4.92 1.97 19.15
C PRO A 272 -5.49 0.88 20.05
N LEU A 273 -5.43 -0.36 19.56
CA LEU A 273 -5.82 -1.56 20.28
C LEU A 273 -4.59 -2.16 20.95
N ARG A 274 -4.71 -2.51 22.23
CA ARG A 274 -3.67 -3.26 22.95
C ARG A 274 -3.81 -4.74 22.66
N VAL A 275 -2.75 -5.34 22.11
CA VAL A 275 -2.67 -6.75 21.76
C VAL A 275 -1.68 -7.44 22.71
N PRO A 276 -2.13 -8.22 23.70
CA PRO A 276 -1.24 -8.90 24.65
C PRO A 276 -0.26 -9.86 23.96
N LEU A 277 0.99 -9.93 24.44
CA LEU A 277 2.02 -10.82 23.87
C LEU A 277 1.93 -12.29 24.34
N HIS A 278 1.05 -12.60 25.31
CA HIS A 278 0.86 -13.96 25.86
C HIS A 278 0.33 -15.01 24.86
N THR A 279 0.07 -14.63 23.62
CA THR A 279 -0.27 -15.52 22.49
C THR A 279 0.94 -15.94 21.64
N MET A 280 2.16 -15.59 22.02
CA MET A 280 3.39 -15.97 21.32
C MET A 280 4.06 -17.17 22.03
N PRO A 281 4.46 -18.24 21.31
CA PRO A 281 5.12 -19.38 21.94
C PRO A 281 6.45 -18.95 22.60
N GLU A 282 6.73 -19.47 23.78
CA GLU A 282 7.98 -19.23 24.53
C GLU A 282 9.20 -19.52 23.65
N GLY A 283 10.10 -18.53 23.46
CA GLY A 283 11.40 -18.82 22.83
C GLY A 283 12.26 -17.69 22.26
N ALA A 284 11.75 -16.51 21.86
CA ALA A 284 12.60 -15.49 21.23
C ALA A 284 12.80 -14.20 22.05
N GLY A 285 13.43 -14.39 23.21
CA GLY A 285 14.10 -13.31 23.91
C GLY A 285 15.49 -13.08 23.33
N GLY A 286 15.56 -12.41 22.17
CA GLY A 286 16.80 -12.06 21.47
C GLY A 286 17.04 -10.54 21.36
N ALA A 287 16.81 -9.77 22.42
CA ALA A 287 17.24 -8.37 22.49
C ALA A 287 17.40 -7.91 23.94
N THR A 288 18.47 -7.17 24.22
CA THR A 288 18.76 -6.56 25.51
C THR A 288 17.72 -5.49 25.85
N GLY A 289 16.74 -5.87 26.66
CA GLY A 289 15.65 -5.02 27.15
C GLY A 289 14.48 -5.91 27.61
N THR A 290 13.72 -5.47 28.61
CA THR A 290 12.48 -6.18 28.98
C THR A 290 11.54 -6.13 27.78
N PRO A 291 11.12 -7.26 27.18
CA PRO A 291 10.20 -7.23 26.05
C PRO A 291 8.88 -6.56 26.49
N PRO A 292 8.22 -5.81 25.60
CA PRO A 292 6.96 -5.17 25.95
C PRO A 292 5.93 -6.22 26.37
N SER A 293 4.97 -5.86 27.24
CA SER A 293 3.90 -6.76 27.68
C SER A 293 2.80 -6.94 26.61
N HIS A 294 2.71 -5.99 25.68
CA HIS A 294 1.73 -5.93 24.61
C HIS A 294 2.27 -5.16 23.39
N LEU A 295 1.58 -5.29 22.26
CA LEU A 295 1.78 -4.47 21.07
C LEU A 295 0.56 -3.57 20.84
N TYR A 296 0.74 -2.52 20.04
CA TYR A 296 -0.34 -1.64 19.62
C TYR A 296 -0.66 -1.87 18.15
N TYR A 297 -1.94 -2.05 17.83
CA TYR A 297 -2.48 -2.12 16.47
C TYR A 297 -3.42 -0.94 16.22
N GLY A 298 -3.32 -0.28 15.08
CA GLY A 298 -4.24 0.81 14.74
C GLY A 298 -3.95 1.43 13.38
N THR A 299 -4.74 2.44 13.01
CA THR A 299 -4.50 3.23 11.80
C THR A 299 -3.22 4.04 11.98
N ARG A 300 -2.12 3.61 11.36
CA ARG A 300 -0.83 4.30 11.47
C ARG A 300 -0.88 5.64 10.76
N LEU A 301 -1.35 5.63 9.52
CA LEU A 301 -1.31 6.77 8.62
C LEU A 301 -2.46 6.72 7.62
N SER A 302 -2.73 7.88 7.05
CA SER A 302 -3.68 8.11 5.97
C SER A 302 -2.97 8.75 4.78
N THR A 303 -3.37 8.38 3.57
CA THR A 303 -2.81 8.93 2.32
C THR A 303 -3.93 9.46 1.44
N VAL A 304 -3.76 10.67 0.91
CA VAL A 304 -4.61 11.27 -0.13
C VAL A 304 -3.77 11.49 -1.38
N ILE A 305 -4.28 11.08 -2.54
CA ILE A 305 -3.66 11.32 -3.85
C ILE A 305 -4.70 11.98 -4.74
N LEU A 306 -4.39 13.20 -5.18
CA LEU A 306 -5.19 13.97 -6.12
C LEU A 306 -4.37 14.14 -7.39
N ILE A 307 -4.91 13.71 -8.53
CA ILE A 307 -4.29 13.91 -9.84
C ILE A 307 -5.27 14.71 -10.67
N ARG A 308 -4.91 15.95 -11.01
CA ARG A 308 -5.69 16.81 -11.88
C ARG A 308 -5.57 16.37 -13.33
N ARG A 309 -6.58 16.69 -14.14
CA ARG A 309 -6.61 16.41 -15.59
C ARG A 309 -5.51 17.16 -16.35
N ASP A 310 -4.94 18.21 -15.79
CA ASP A 310 -3.76 18.89 -16.36
C ASP A 310 -2.44 18.18 -16.05
N GLY A 311 -2.46 17.13 -15.21
CA GLY A 311 -1.32 16.33 -14.75
C GLY A 311 -0.70 16.80 -13.43
N HIS A 312 -1.21 17.86 -12.80
CA HIS A 312 -0.74 18.27 -11.48
C HIS A 312 -1.14 17.23 -10.43
N VAL A 313 -0.18 16.83 -9.60
CA VAL A 313 -0.37 15.86 -8.53
C VAL A 313 -0.18 16.50 -7.18
N THR A 314 -1.09 16.21 -6.27
CA THR A 314 -0.94 16.45 -4.84
C THR A 314 -1.02 15.12 -4.10
N PHE A 315 0.09 14.75 -3.46
CA PHE A 315 0.20 13.58 -2.60
C PHE A 315 0.35 14.06 -1.16
N ILE A 316 -0.50 13.58 -0.26
CA ILE A 316 -0.50 13.95 1.15
C ILE A 316 -0.44 12.67 1.98
N GLU A 317 0.56 12.56 2.86
CA GLU A 317 0.64 11.52 3.88
C GLU A 317 0.52 12.14 5.28
N ARG A 318 -0.46 11.67 6.06
CA ARG A 318 -0.76 12.12 7.41
C ARG A 318 -0.54 10.98 8.38
N ASP A 319 0.36 11.17 9.35
CA ASP A 319 0.44 10.26 10.49
C ASP A 319 -0.81 10.40 11.34
N VAL A 320 -1.32 9.27 11.84
CA VAL A 320 -2.53 9.22 12.66
C VAL A 320 -2.18 8.80 14.08
N TRP A 321 -1.61 7.61 14.24
CA TRP A 321 -1.13 7.09 15.52
C TRP A 321 0.36 6.72 15.41
N THR A 322 1.19 7.30 16.27
CA THR A 322 2.64 7.02 16.31
C THR A 322 3.02 6.40 17.65
N LEU A 323 4.01 5.51 17.67
CA LEU A 323 4.58 4.97 18.89
C LEU A 323 5.70 5.90 19.40
N ASP A 324 5.61 6.35 20.65
CA ASP A 324 6.66 7.13 21.32
C ASP A 324 7.44 6.25 22.30
N ASP A 325 8.60 5.78 21.85
CA ASP A 325 9.51 4.92 22.62
C ASP A 325 10.52 5.72 23.48
N SER A 326 10.47 7.06 23.44
CA SER A 326 11.46 7.93 24.11
C SER A 326 11.44 7.86 25.64
N ARG A 327 10.39 7.26 26.24
CA ARG A 327 10.15 7.25 27.69
C ARG A 327 10.47 5.94 28.41
N GLY A 328 11.14 4.97 27.76
CA GLY A 328 11.66 3.76 28.44
C GLY A 328 10.61 2.91 29.19
N GLY A 329 9.33 3.04 28.85
CA GLY A 329 8.19 2.27 29.38
C GLY A 329 7.28 1.80 28.25
N GLU A 330 6.11 1.23 28.56
CA GLU A 330 5.08 0.84 27.58
C GLU A 330 4.70 2.07 26.73
N GLY A 331 5.30 2.22 25.54
CA GLY A 331 5.31 3.46 24.76
C GLY A 331 3.93 4.12 24.63
N ALA A 332 3.89 5.44 24.79
CA ALA A 332 2.65 6.19 24.57
C ALA A 332 2.28 6.13 23.09
N VAL A 333 0.99 6.09 22.78
CA VAL A 333 0.48 6.15 21.40
C VAL A 333 -0.28 7.47 21.21
N PRO A 334 0.43 8.61 21.08
CA PRO A 334 -0.24 9.88 20.81
C PRO A 334 -0.91 9.86 19.44
N LYS A 335 -2.09 10.49 19.38
CA LYS A 335 -2.66 10.93 18.10
C LYS A 335 -1.77 12.07 17.60
N ARG A 336 -1.41 12.07 16.32
CA ARG A 336 -0.74 13.21 15.73
C ARG A 336 -1.77 14.29 15.37
N ASP A 337 -1.43 15.54 15.68
CA ASP A 337 -2.23 16.70 15.29
C ASP A 337 -2.15 16.91 13.77
N SER A 338 -3.24 17.40 13.18
CA SER A 338 -3.26 17.87 11.79
C SER A 338 -2.34 19.08 11.66
N GLY A 339 -1.21 18.92 10.97
CA GLY A 339 -0.18 19.97 10.86
C GLY A 339 1.23 19.45 10.60
N GLY A 340 1.46 18.15 10.78
CA GLY A 340 2.70 17.45 10.40
C GLY A 340 2.60 16.70 9.06
N ASP A 341 1.63 17.05 8.21
CA ASP A 341 1.36 16.36 6.95
C ASP A 341 2.55 16.49 6.00
N ARG A 342 2.90 15.38 5.36
CA ARG A 342 3.90 15.37 4.30
C ARG A 342 3.20 15.58 2.97
N VAL A 343 3.37 16.76 2.41
CA VAL A 343 2.72 17.18 1.17
C VAL A 343 3.77 17.23 0.05
N PHE A 344 3.46 16.60 -1.07
CA PHE A 344 4.30 16.60 -2.27
C PHE A 344 3.46 17.07 -3.45
N HIS A 345 4.04 18.00 -4.22
CA HIS A 345 3.49 18.47 -5.48
C HIS A 345 4.45 18.15 -6.61
N PHE A 346 3.92 17.59 -7.71
CA PHE A 346 4.70 17.32 -8.91
C PHE A 346 3.78 17.24 -10.14
N GLN A 347 4.39 17.14 -11.32
CA GLN A 347 3.69 17.12 -12.60
C GLN A 347 3.91 15.77 -13.28
N ILE A 348 2.83 15.12 -13.71
CA ILE A 348 2.87 13.98 -14.65
C ILE A 348 2.76 14.56 -16.07
N PRO A 349 3.54 14.05 -17.05
CA PRO A 349 3.36 14.39 -18.45
C PRO A 349 1.94 14.07 -18.94
N ARG A 350 1.35 14.92 -19.78
CA ARG A 350 -0.01 14.69 -20.32
C ARG A 350 -0.06 13.53 -21.32
N ASP A 351 1.05 13.29 -22.00
CA ASP A 351 1.27 12.12 -22.84
C ASP A 351 2.60 11.45 -22.46
N PRO A 352 2.58 10.62 -21.40
CA PRO A 352 3.79 9.95 -20.94
C PRO A 352 4.32 8.90 -21.93
N CYS A 353 3.54 8.53 -22.96
CA CYS A 353 3.97 7.63 -24.02
C CYS A 353 4.65 8.37 -25.20
N ALA A 354 4.27 9.61 -25.51
CA ALA A 354 4.81 10.34 -26.66
C ALA A 354 6.19 10.96 -26.46
N GLU A 355 6.55 11.43 -25.25
CA GLU A 355 7.80 12.17 -25.02
C GLU A 355 9.08 11.35 -25.32
N HIS A 356 9.00 10.03 -25.41
CA HIS A 356 10.16 9.15 -25.66
C HIS A 356 10.25 8.63 -27.10
N SER A 357 9.34 9.03 -27.98
CA SER A 357 9.44 8.76 -29.42
C SER A 357 10.39 9.71 -30.15
N SER A 358 10.96 10.69 -29.43
CA SER A 358 11.76 11.80 -29.98
C SER A 358 13.24 11.79 -29.59
N SER A 359 13.73 10.75 -28.91
CA SER A 359 15.10 10.67 -28.37
C SER A 359 15.89 9.50 -28.91
#